data_AF-A0A661HNL1-F1
#
_entry.id   AF-A0A661HNL1-F1
#
_cell.length_a   1.000
_cell.length_b   1.000
_cell.length_c   1.000
_cell.angle_alpha   90.00
_cell.angle_beta   90.00
_cell.angle_gamma   90.00
#
_symmetry.space_group_name_H-M   'P 1'
#
loop_
_entity.id
_entity.type
_entity.pdbx_description
1 polymer ?
#
loop_
_entity_poly.entity_id
_entity_poly.type
_entity_poly.pdbx_seq_one_letter_code
_entity_poly.pdbx_strand_id
1 'polypeptide(L)'
;MSSSLDKLKALTSRLEDKLEQKEKVQPVVTPVKEVVKSVEKKPLEKPLEKPVKDLKISNDSIREENTIRVKQLYVKLKIFEKSPEFDNIFIYKAMNLSGIGLKEDDFGKVREGKYIQVIAITYEPDKNGKKKAKNISLGYFGKAETLDVALKNEIIEFVLRWRYEKAFQNVAHYKDLIAKVDTPSSALF
;
A
#
# COMPACT_ATOMS: atom_id res chain seq x y z
N MET A 1 -12.30 -18.64 46.98
CA MET A 1 -11.79 -17.59 46.06
C MET A 1 -11.00 -18.29 44.97
N SER A 2 -11.59 -18.52 43.78
CA SER A 2 -10.92 -19.21 42.67
C SER A 2 -10.03 -18.22 41.91
N SER A 3 -8.78 -18.60 41.69
CA SER A 3 -7.75 -17.75 41.10
C SER A 3 -7.96 -17.62 39.59
N SER A 4 -7.50 -16.52 38.98
CA SER A 4 -7.59 -16.30 37.53
C SER A 4 -6.97 -17.43 36.69
N LEU A 5 -6.09 -18.23 37.30
CA LEU A 5 -5.42 -19.38 36.68
C LEU A 5 -6.38 -20.59 36.54
N ASP A 6 -7.29 -20.78 37.49
CA ASP A 6 -8.30 -21.84 37.44
C ASP A 6 -9.34 -21.58 36.34
N LYS A 7 -9.66 -20.30 36.10
CA LYS A 7 -10.55 -19.88 35.01
C LYS A 7 -9.93 -20.12 33.63
N LEU A 8 -8.61 -19.90 33.49
CA LEU A 8 -7.88 -20.19 32.26
C LEU A 8 -7.85 -21.69 31.96
N LYS A 9 -7.56 -22.52 32.97
CA LYS A 9 -7.59 -23.99 32.83
C LYS A 9 -8.98 -24.51 32.44
N ALA A 10 -10.04 -23.95 33.02
CA ALA A 10 -11.41 -24.33 32.68
C ALA A 10 -11.81 -23.93 31.23
N LEU A 11 -11.24 -22.84 30.70
CA LEU A 11 -11.46 -22.42 29.32
C LEU A 11 -10.69 -23.29 28.32
N THR A 12 -9.47 -23.71 28.65
CA THR A 12 -8.67 -24.58 27.79
C THR A 12 -9.28 -25.99 27.69
N SER A 13 -9.71 -26.58 28.82
CA SER A 13 -10.36 -27.90 28.79
C SER A 13 -11.66 -27.91 27.99
N ARG A 14 -12.46 -26.83 28.05
CA ARG A 14 -13.69 -26.69 27.23
C ARG A 14 -13.43 -26.54 25.73
N LEU A 15 -12.24 -26.08 25.33
CA LEU A 15 -11.86 -25.96 23.92
C LEU A 15 -11.38 -27.31 23.37
N GLU A 16 -10.63 -28.08 24.18
CA GLU A 16 -10.20 -29.45 23.82
C GLU A 16 -11.41 -30.38 23.65
N ASP A 17 -12.38 -30.35 24.57
CA ASP A 17 -13.61 -31.15 24.47
C ASP A 17 -14.43 -30.86 23.21
N LYS A 18 -14.40 -29.59 22.73
CA LYS A 18 -15.10 -29.17 21.51
C LYS A 18 -14.39 -29.57 20.22
N LEU A 19 -13.06 -29.72 20.26
CA LEU A 19 -12.28 -30.18 19.13
C LEU A 19 -12.43 -31.70 18.95
N GLU A 20 -12.42 -32.46 20.05
CA GLU A 20 -12.62 -33.93 20.01
C GLU A 20 -14.02 -34.33 19.53
N GLN A 21 -15.05 -33.53 19.81
CA GLN A 21 -16.40 -33.77 19.28
C GLN A 21 -16.53 -33.50 17.78
N LYS A 22 -15.66 -32.66 17.20
CA LYS A 22 -15.70 -32.30 15.79
C LYS A 22 -14.94 -33.29 14.90
N GLU A 23 -13.99 -34.04 15.45
CA GLU A 23 -13.24 -35.07 14.73
C GLU A 23 -13.92 -36.46 14.69
N LYS A 24 -14.95 -36.71 15.52
CA LYS A 24 -15.62 -38.03 15.60
C LYS A 24 -16.81 -38.26 14.66
N VAL A 25 -17.10 -37.37 13.71
CA VAL A 25 -18.24 -37.54 12.78
C VAL A 25 -17.80 -37.51 11.32
N GLN A 26 -17.13 -38.58 10.88
CA GLN A 26 -17.30 -39.19 9.55
C GLN A 26 -17.03 -40.70 9.68
N PRO A 27 -17.94 -41.57 9.19
CA PRO A 27 -17.61 -42.32 7.95
C PRO A 27 -18.85 -42.65 7.06
N VAL A 28 -18.79 -42.56 5.71
CA VAL A 28 -18.43 -43.58 4.67
C VAL A 28 -19.65 -44.37 4.09
N VAL A 29 -19.64 -44.53 2.74
CA VAL A 29 -20.20 -45.57 1.81
C VAL A 29 -21.47 -45.29 0.93
N THR A 30 -21.20 -45.42 -0.38
CA THR A 30 -21.90 -45.66 -1.69
C THR A 30 -23.01 -46.75 -1.77
N PRO A 31 -23.51 -47.28 -2.94
CA PRO A 31 -23.80 -46.77 -4.33
C PRO A 31 -25.16 -47.28 -4.95
N VAL A 32 -25.73 -46.68 -6.02
CA VAL A 32 -26.63 -47.41 -6.99
C VAL A 32 -26.65 -46.84 -8.44
N LYS A 33 -26.18 -47.69 -9.37
CA LYS A 33 -26.55 -48.03 -10.77
C LYS A 33 -26.85 -46.99 -11.89
N GLU A 34 -26.02 -47.12 -12.94
CA GLU A 34 -26.28 -47.25 -14.39
C GLU A 34 -27.63 -46.82 -15.00
N VAL A 35 -27.59 -45.91 -15.98
CA VAL A 35 -28.16 -46.11 -17.33
C VAL A 35 -27.31 -45.37 -18.37
N VAL A 36 -26.81 -46.11 -19.35
CA VAL A 36 -26.12 -45.65 -20.56
C VAL A 36 -27.17 -45.27 -21.62
N LYS A 37 -27.01 -44.11 -22.29
CA LYS A 37 -27.40 -43.92 -23.70
C LYS A 37 -26.65 -42.74 -24.34
N SER A 38 -25.80 -43.12 -25.29
CA SER A 38 -25.15 -42.41 -26.41
C SER A 38 -25.77 -41.09 -26.91
N VAL A 39 -24.96 -40.06 -27.18
CA VAL A 39 -24.89 -39.28 -28.45
C VAL A 39 -23.53 -38.52 -28.55
N GLU A 40 -22.84 -38.78 -29.68
CA GLU A 40 -21.84 -38.05 -30.49
C GLU A 40 -20.90 -36.91 -29.99
N LYS A 41 -19.73 -36.93 -30.64
CA LYS A 41 -18.49 -36.16 -30.47
C LYS A 41 -18.58 -34.70 -30.98
N LYS A 42 -17.96 -33.76 -30.25
CA LYS A 42 -17.16 -32.64 -30.79
C LYS A 42 -16.02 -32.32 -29.82
N PRO A 43 -14.74 -32.22 -30.24
CA PRO A 43 -13.65 -31.85 -29.34
C PRO A 43 -13.71 -30.35 -29.04
N LEU A 44 -13.79 -29.98 -27.76
CA LEU A 44 -13.59 -28.60 -27.32
C LEU A 44 -12.13 -28.19 -27.53
N GLU A 45 -11.96 -27.10 -28.27
CA GLU A 45 -10.69 -26.47 -28.58
C GLU A 45 -10.03 -25.90 -27.32
N LYS A 46 -8.70 -26.03 -27.27
CA LYS A 46 -7.82 -25.48 -26.24
C LYS A 46 -7.97 -23.94 -26.17
N PRO A 47 -7.84 -23.31 -25.00
CA PRO A 47 -7.73 -21.86 -24.91
C PRO A 47 -6.46 -21.38 -25.65
N LEU A 48 -6.66 -20.57 -26.68
CA LEU A 48 -5.60 -19.80 -27.33
C LEU A 48 -5.06 -18.76 -26.34
N GLU A 49 -3.91 -19.05 -25.75
CA GLU A 49 -3.06 -18.04 -25.12
C GLU A 49 -2.63 -17.03 -26.18
N LYS A 50 -3.23 -15.84 -26.16
CA LYS A 50 -2.71 -14.71 -26.94
C LYS A 50 -1.45 -14.19 -26.26
N PRO A 51 -0.36 -13.97 -27.00
CA PRO A 51 0.87 -13.45 -26.43
C PRO A 51 0.63 -12.02 -25.93
N VAL A 52 0.93 -11.78 -24.66
CA VAL A 52 0.99 -10.44 -24.08
C VAL A 52 2.08 -9.70 -24.84
N LYS A 53 1.69 -8.69 -25.61
CA LYS A 53 2.66 -7.79 -26.23
C LYS A 53 3.34 -7.01 -25.11
N ASP A 54 4.61 -7.29 -24.89
CA ASP A 54 5.50 -6.45 -24.10
C ASP A 54 5.60 -5.08 -24.79
N LEU A 55 4.68 -4.19 -24.45
CA LEU A 55 4.82 -2.77 -24.74
C LEU A 55 6.03 -2.31 -23.94
N LYS A 56 7.09 -1.87 -24.64
CA LYS A 56 8.18 -1.10 -24.03
C LYS A 56 7.61 0.22 -23.54
N ILE A 57 7.00 0.22 -22.35
CA ILE A 57 6.56 1.44 -21.69
C ILE A 57 7.83 2.22 -21.34
N SER A 58 8.01 3.40 -21.92
CA SER A 58 9.15 4.26 -21.56
C SER A 58 8.96 4.75 -20.12
N ASN A 59 10.05 4.91 -19.37
CA ASN A 59 9.99 5.43 -18.01
C ASN A 59 9.31 6.81 -17.94
N ASP A 60 9.43 7.61 -19.00
CA ASP A 60 8.81 8.93 -19.09
C ASP A 60 7.28 8.82 -19.13
N SER A 61 6.72 7.87 -19.90
CA SER A 61 5.28 7.60 -19.93
C SER A 61 4.74 7.21 -18.56
N ILE A 62 5.46 6.34 -17.83
CA ILE A 62 5.06 5.90 -16.49
C ILE A 62 5.02 7.07 -15.51
N ARG A 63 6.00 7.97 -15.61
CA ARG A 63 6.11 9.13 -14.73
C ARG A 63 5.02 10.17 -15.00
N GLU A 64 4.69 10.40 -16.27
CA GLU A 64 3.59 11.28 -16.68
C GLU A 64 2.24 10.76 -16.15
N GLU A 65 1.94 9.48 -16.39
CA GLU A 65 0.73 8.83 -15.87
C GLU A 65 0.64 8.93 -14.34
N ASN A 66 1.77 8.71 -13.65
CA ASN A 66 1.83 8.87 -12.21
C ASN A 66 1.54 10.30 -11.78
N THR A 67 2.18 11.28 -12.42
CA THR A 67 2.02 12.71 -12.10
C THR A 67 0.57 13.17 -12.27
N ILE A 68 -0.07 12.76 -13.37
CA ILE A 68 -1.49 13.05 -13.64
C ILE A 68 -2.36 12.50 -12.50
N ARG A 69 -2.12 11.25 -12.08
CA ARG A 69 -2.91 10.62 -11.02
C ARG A 69 -2.67 11.24 -9.65
N VAL A 70 -1.42 11.58 -9.29
CA VAL A 70 -1.11 12.31 -8.06
C VAL A 70 -1.85 13.65 -8.02
N LYS A 71 -1.89 14.37 -9.15
CA LYS A 71 -2.59 15.66 -9.26
C LYS A 71 -4.11 15.52 -9.04
N GLN A 72 -4.72 14.48 -9.59
CA GLN A 72 -6.14 14.19 -9.34
C GLN A 72 -6.41 13.92 -7.85
N LEU A 73 -5.60 13.08 -7.21
CA LEU A 73 -5.72 12.75 -5.80
C LEU A 73 -5.45 13.96 -4.90
N TYR A 74 -4.48 14.80 -5.26
CA TYR A 74 -4.14 16.04 -4.57
C TYR A 74 -5.35 16.98 -4.46
N VAL A 75 -6.09 17.17 -5.57
CA VAL A 75 -7.32 17.97 -5.58
C VAL A 75 -8.42 17.27 -4.79
N LYS A 76 -8.64 15.97 -5.03
CA LYS A 76 -9.72 15.20 -4.41
C LYS A 76 -9.62 15.14 -2.88
N LEU A 77 -8.40 14.92 -2.37
CA LEU A 77 -8.10 14.86 -0.94
C LEU A 77 -7.90 16.24 -0.30
N LYS A 78 -8.07 17.32 -1.08
CA LYS A 78 -7.95 18.71 -0.64
C LYS A 78 -6.60 19.07 -0.01
N ILE A 79 -5.53 18.44 -0.49
CA ILE A 79 -4.17 18.70 0.02
C ILE A 79 -3.74 20.16 -0.23
N PHE A 80 -4.32 20.79 -1.26
CA PHE A 80 -4.10 22.21 -1.58
C PHE A 80 -4.44 23.17 -0.43
N GLU A 81 -5.31 22.79 0.50
CA GLU A 81 -5.64 23.64 1.67
C GLU A 81 -4.44 23.87 2.59
N LYS A 82 -3.46 22.95 2.57
CA LYS A 82 -2.23 23.05 3.37
C LYS A 82 -0.99 23.32 2.54
N SER A 83 -1.00 22.97 1.26
CA SER A 83 0.09 23.20 0.32
C SER A 83 -0.50 23.68 -1.00
N PRO A 84 -0.74 24.99 -1.21
CA PRO A 84 -1.58 25.51 -2.31
C PRO A 84 -1.13 25.14 -3.73
N GLU A 85 0.17 25.15 -3.97
CA GLU A 85 0.75 24.75 -5.25
C GLU A 85 1.04 23.25 -5.27
N PHE A 86 0.72 22.61 -6.40
CA PHE A 86 0.95 21.18 -6.58
C PHE A 86 2.42 20.82 -6.42
N ASP A 87 3.32 21.58 -7.04
CA ASP A 87 4.76 21.27 -7.03
C ASP A 87 5.39 21.38 -5.63
N ASN A 88 4.78 22.16 -4.73
CA ASN A 88 5.27 22.32 -3.36
C ASN A 88 5.23 21.01 -2.56
N ILE A 89 4.34 20.08 -2.91
CA ILE A 89 4.30 18.79 -2.21
C ILE A 89 5.59 17.98 -2.43
N PHE A 90 6.33 18.23 -3.51
CA PHE A 90 7.58 17.53 -3.79
C PHE A 90 8.80 18.17 -3.14
N ILE A 91 8.68 19.37 -2.55
CA ILE A 91 9.76 20.00 -1.76
C ILE A 91 10.00 19.20 -0.47
N TYR A 92 8.96 18.58 0.07
CA TYR A 92 9.06 17.78 1.29
C TYR A 92 10.04 16.61 1.14
N LYS A 93 10.77 16.33 2.22
CA LYS A 93 11.78 15.27 2.26
C LYS A 93 11.15 13.89 2.32
N ALA A 94 10.05 13.77 3.05
CA ALA A 94 9.31 12.53 3.21
C ALA A 94 7.82 12.82 3.43
N MET A 95 7.00 11.81 3.16
CA MET A 95 5.57 11.83 3.43
C MET A 95 5.17 10.52 4.12
N ASN A 96 4.50 10.64 5.26
CA ASN A 96 4.06 9.55 6.11
C ASN A 96 2.53 9.52 6.20
N LEU A 97 2.00 8.32 6.39
CA LEU A 97 0.59 8.08 6.65
C LEU A 97 0.45 7.58 8.09
N SER A 98 -0.36 8.27 8.88
CA SER A 98 -0.79 7.81 10.20
C SER A 98 -2.12 7.07 10.08
N GLY A 99 -2.40 6.16 11.01
CA GLY A 99 -3.69 5.45 11.12
C GLY A 99 -3.87 4.25 10.20
N ILE A 100 -3.07 4.11 9.14
CA ILE A 100 -3.09 2.96 8.23
C ILE A 100 -1.66 2.44 8.02
N GLY A 101 -1.50 1.12 8.00
CA GLY A 101 -0.24 0.46 7.68
C GLY A 101 0.13 0.56 6.20
N LEU A 102 1.43 0.79 5.94
CA LEU A 102 2.01 0.90 4.59
C LEU A 102 3.16 -0.09 4.38
N LYS A 103 3.50 -0.93 5.38
CA LYS A 103 4.50 -1.98 5.23
C LYS A 103 3.82 -3.23 4.68
N GLU A 104 4.60 -4.14 4.11
CA GLU A 104 4.07 -5.38 3.52
C GLU A 104 3.21 -6.17 4.52
N ASP A 105 3.69 -6.36 5.76
CA ASP A 105 2.98 -7.14 6.79
C ASP A 105 1.69 -6.48 7.32
N ASP A 106 1.58 -5.14 7.20
CA ASP A 106 0.47 -4.35 7.74
C ASP A 106 -0.28 -3.51 6.69
N PHE A 107 -0.07 -3.81 5.40
CA PHE A 107 -0.57 -2.97 4.31
C PHE A 107 -2.09 -2.83 4.35
N GLY A 108 -2.57 -1.59 4.37
CA GLY A 108 -4.00 -1.27 4.40
C GLY A 108 -4.69 -1.57 5.73
N LYS A 109 -4.00 -2.16 6.72
CA LYS A 109 -4.58 -2.43 8.03
C LYS A 109 -4.80 -1.12 8.79
N VAL A 110 -6.05 -0.93 9.22
CA VAL A 110 -6.46 0.20 10.06
C VAL A 110 -5.92 -0.01 11.47
N ARG A 111 -5.36 1.06 12.06
CA ARG A 111 -4.92 1.08 13.45
C ARG A 111 -6.01 1.67 14.32
N GLU A 112 -6.58 0.85 15.19
CA GLU A 112 -7.66 1.26 16.09
C GLU A 112 -7.25 2.42 17.00
N GLY A 113 -8.18 3.33 17.27
CA GLY A 113 -8.01 4.54 18.06
C GLY A 113 -7.13 5.61 17.40
N LYS A 114 -6.65 5.39 16.16
CA LYS A 114 -5.80 6.35 15.44
C LYS A 114 -6.59 7.11 14.38
N TYR A 115 -6.15 8.35 14.17
CA TYR A 115 -6.64 9.19 13.08
C TYR A 115 -5.82 8.96 11.82
N ILE A 116 -6.52 8.99 10.67
CA ILE A 116 -5.88 8.95 9.36
C ILE A 116 -5.38 10.36 9.05
N GLN A 117 -4.07 10.47 8.85
CA GLN A 117 -3.43 11.75 8.60
C GLN A 117 -2.27 11.59 7.63
N VAL A 118 -2.21 12.48 6.64
CA VAL A 118 -1.05 12.62 5.76
C VAL A 118 -0.14 13.68 6.34
N ILE A 119 1.12 13.30 6.59
CA ILE A 119 2.12 14.13 7.27
C ILE A 119 3.35 14.25 6.38
N ALA A 120 3.69 15.47 5.99
CA ALA A 120 4.95 15.78 5.32
C ALA A 120 6.06 16.11 6.32
N ILE A 121 7.30 15.84 5.92
CA ILE A 121 8.49 16.18 6.69
C ILE A 121 9.34 17.18 5.90
N THR A 122 9.68 18.30 6.53
CA THR A 122 10.64 19.28 6.02
C THR A 122 11.85 19.40 6.96
N TYR A 123 12.95 19.98 6.45
CA TYR A 123 14.09 20.38 7.27
C TYR A 123 14.17 21.89 7.29
N GLU A 124 13.80 22.48 8.42
CA GLU A 124 14.03 23.91 8.67
C GLU A 124 15.32 24.07 9.50
N PRO A 125 16.16 25.07 9.19
CA PRO A 125 17.29 25.41 10.04
C PRO A 125 16.75 25.94 11.38
N ASP A 126 17.23 25.37 12.49
CA ASP A 126 17.00 25.92 13.82
C ASP A 126 17.69 27.28 13.97
N LYS A 127 17.41 28.03 15.05
CA LYS A 127 18.05 29.32 15.36
C LYS A 127 19.58 29.27 15.37
N ASN A 128 20.16 28.07 15.52
CA ASN A 128 21.60 27.81 15.51
C ASN A 128 22.10 27.18 14.19
N GLY A 129 21.32 27.24 13.11
CA GLY A 129 21.68 26.69 11.78
C GLY A 129 21.60 25.16 11.66
N LYS A 130 21.33 24.43 12.75
CA LYS A 130 21.19 22.96 12.75
C LYS A 130 19.84 22.57 12.14
N LYS A 131 19.85 21.77 11.07
CA LYS A 131 18.62 21.27 10.41
C LYS A 131 17.85 20.37 11.38
N LYS A 132 16.60 20.73 11.68
CA LYS A 132 15.67 19.90 12.45
C LYS A 132 14.50 19.45 11.57
N ALA A 133 14.08 18.20 11.76
CA ALA A 133 12.89 17.68 11.10
C ALA A 133 11.65 18.35 11.69
N LYS A 134 10.75 18.80 10.82
CA LYS A 134 9.46 19.36 11.19
C LYS A 134 8.35 18.62 10.46
N ASN A 135 7.34 18.22 11.23
CA ASN A 135 6.15 17.54 10.71
C ASN A 135 5.09 18.58 10.33
N ILE A 136 4.56 18.48 9.12
CA ILE A 136 3.49 19.33 8.59
C ILE A 136 2.31 18.42 8.27
N SER A 137 1.16 18.69 8.89
CA SER A 137 -0.08 18.01 8.55
C SER A 137 -0.59 18.52 7.21
N LEU A 138 -0.66 17.64 6.21
CA LEU A 138 -1.23 17.98 4.90
C LEU A 138 -2.72 17.66 4.80
N GLY A 139 -3.22 16.70 5.58
CA GLY A 139 -4.63 16.34 5.58
C GLY A 139 -4.97 15.49 6.79
N TYR A 140 -6.14 15.75 7.38
CA TYR A 140 -6.70 15.00 8.50
C TYR A 140 -8.08 14.51 8.10
N PHE A 141 -8.27 13.20 8.12
CA PHE A 141 -9.44 12.56 7.50
C PHE A 141 -10.40 11.95 8.51
N GLY A 142 -10.10 12.04 9.81
CA GLY A 142 -10.93 11.47 10.87
C GLY A 142 -10.45 10.10 11.35
N LYS A 143 -11.28 9.42 12.16
CA LYS A 143 -10.91 8.14 12.79
C LYS A 143 -10.83 7.04 11.75
N ALA A 144 -9.83 6.18 11.91
CA ALA A 144 -9.55 5.16 10.92
C ALA A 144 -10.66 4.10 10.81
N GLU A 145 -11.41 3.81 11.89
CA GLU A 145 -12.50 2.83 11.83
C GLU A 145 -13.73 3.38 11.09
N THR A 146 -14.02 4.67 11.23
CA THR A 146 -15.25 5.29 10.71
C THR A 146 -15.14 5.78 9.27
N LEU A 147 -13.93 5.78 8.70
CA LEU A 147 -13.71 6.30 7.36
C LEU A 147 -14.14 5.29 6.29
N ASP A 148 -14.69 5.79 5.19
CA ASP A 148 -15.04 4.97 4.03
C ASP A 148 -13.82 4.27 3.43
N VAL A 149 -14.03 3.05 2.91
CA VAL A 149 -12.96 2.21 2.37
C VAL A 149 -12.38 2.80 1.09
N ALA A 150 -13.21 3.41 0.22
CA ALA A 150 -12.71 4.03 -1.01
C ALA A 150 -11.84 5.23 -0.68
N LEU A 151 -12.26 6.07 0.28
CA LEU A 151 -11.44 7.20 0.75
C LEU A 151 -10.11 6.73 1.37
N LYS A 152 -10.10 5.65 2.16
CA LYS A 152 -8.84 5.07 2.68
C LYS A 152 -7.90 4.68 1.56
N ASN A 153 -8.41 3.99 0.55
CA ASN A 153 -7.61 3.55 -0.59
C ASN A 153 -7.03 4.73 -1.38
N GLU A 154 -7.79 5.80 -1.54
CA GLU A 154 -7.33 7.03 -2.20
C GLU A 154 -6.21 7.73 -1.43
N ILE A 155 -6.31 7.77 -0.09
CA ILE A 155 -5.26 8.33 0.77
C ILE A 155 -3.98 7.49 0.69
N ILE A 156 -4.11 6.16 0.74
CA ILE A 156 -2.98 5.24 0.56
C ILE A 156 -2.34 5.45 -0.81
N GLU A 157 -3.15 5.45 -1.87
CA GLU A 157 -2.69 5.64 -3.25
C GLU A 157 -1.93 6.97 -3.41
N PHE A 158 -2.46 8.05 -2.84
CA PHE A 158 -1.81 9.36 -2.89
C PHE A 158 -0.40 9.33 -2.29
N VAL A 159 -0.26 8.76 -1.09
CA VAL A 159 1.05 8.67 -0.42
C VAL A 159 2.02 7.78 -1.19
N LEU A 160 1.56 6.65 -1.73
CA LEU A 160 2.41 5.75 -2.50
C LEU A 160 2.87 6.38 -3.82
N ARG A 161 1.97 7.01 -4.56
CA ARG A 161 2.29 7.66 -5.83
C ARG A 161 3.19 8.89 -5.65
N TRP A 162 3.00 9.63 -4.56
CA TRP A 162 3.94 10.69 -4.17
C TRP A 162 5.34 10.12 -3.90
N ARG A 163 5.44 9.04 -3.13
CA ARG A 163 6.74 8.37 -2.84
C ARG A 163 7.39 7.85 -4.12
N TYR A 164 6.58 7.34 -5.03
CA TYR A 164 7.02 6.86 -6.33
C TYR A 164 7.62 7.98 -7.18
N GLU A 165 6.94 9.14 -7.29
CA GLU A 165 7.51 10.32 -7.96
C GLU A 165 8.79 10.81 -7.28
N LYS A 166 8.81 10.80 -5.93
CA LYS A 166 10.00 11.21 -5.18
C LYS A 166 11.20 10.30 -5.45
N ALA A 167 10.98 9.01 -5.70
CA ALA A 167 12.03 8.08 -6.09
C ALA A 167 12.61 8.43 -7.46
N PHE A 168 11.79 8.80 -8.46
CA PHE A 168 12.28 9.27 -9.75
C PHE A 168 13.13 10.53 -9.63
N GLN A 169 12.70 11.50 -8.81
CA GLN A 169 13.50 12.71 -8.54
C GLN A 169 14.87 12.37 -7.95
N ASN A 170 14.92 11.40 -7.03
CA ASN A 170 16.20 10.96 -6.45
C ASN A 170 17.09 10.28 -7.50
N VAL A 171 16.52 9.41 -8.36
CA VAL A 171 17.27 8.77 -9.45
C VAL A 171 17.82 9.82 -10.42
N ALA A 172 17.00 10.80 -10.82
CA ALA A 172 17.42 11.91 -11.67
C ALA A 172 18.57 12.70 -11.02
N HIS A 173 18.45 13.03 -9.74
CA HIS A 173 19.51 13.71 -9.00
C HIS A 173 20.85 12.94 -9.02
N TYR A 174 20.83 11.63 -8.83
CA TYR A 174 22.05 10.83 -8.89
C TYR A 174 22.63 10.75 -10.31
N LYS A 175 21.79 10.70 -11.36
CA LYS A 175 22.26 10.78 -12.75
C LYS A 175 23.02 12.09 -12.99
N ASP A 176 22.48 13.22 -12.50
CA ASP A 176 23.14 14.52 -12.63
C ASP A 176 24.48 14.57 -11.88
N LEU A 177 24.56 13.97 -10.69
CA LEU A 177 25.80 13.90 -9.93
C LEU A 177 26.85 13.02 -10.62
N ILE A 178 26.45 11.88 -11.18
CA ILE A 178 27.34 10.99 -11.93
C ILE A 178 27.88 11.70 -13.18
N ALA A 179 27.02 12.38 -13.94
CA ALA A 179 27.44 13.14 -15.12
C ALA A 179 28.50 14.22 -14.81
N LYS A 180 28.45 14.82 -13.61
CA LYS A 180 29.48 15.76 -13.14
C LYS A 180 30.81 15.10 -12.82
N VAL A 181 30.81 13.83 -12.40
CA VAL A 181 32.04 13.05 -12.20
C VAL A 181 32.66 12.68 -13.54
N ASP A 182 31.83 12.32 -14.52
CA ASP A 182 32.27 11.93 -15.87
C ASP A 182 32.81 13.11 -16.70
N THR A 183 32.52 14.34 -16.28
CA THR A 183 33.10 15.55 -16.89
C THR A 183 34.39 15.92 -16.15
N PRO A 184 35.58 15.67 -16.71
CA PRO A 184 36.84 15.91 -16.02
C PRO A 184 37.01 17.39 -15.65
N SER A 185 37.17 17.65 -14.34
CA SER A 185 37.40 18.99 -13.77
C SER A 185 38.72 19.64 -14.21
N SER A 186 39.54 18.97 -15.03
CA SER A 186 40.81 19.48 -15.54
C SER A 186 40.69 20.36 -16.79
N ALA A 187 39.48 20.61 -17.31
CA ALA A 187 39.24 21.50 -18.45
C ALA A 187 38.85 22.95 -18.05
N LEU A 188 38.92 23.28 -16.77
CA LEU A 188 38.58 24.60 -16.22
C LEU A 188 39.72 25.16 -15.36
N PHE A 189 40.94 25.18 -15.88
CA PHE A 189 42.03 26.04 -15.42
C PHE A 189 42.91 26.44 -16.60
#